data_AF-A0A9W8Y1F1-F1
#
_entry.id   AF-A0A9W8Y1F1-F1
#
_cell.length_a   1.000
_cell.length_b   1.000
_cell.length_c   1.000
_cell.angle_alpha   90.00
_cell.angle_beta   90.00
_cell.angle_gamma   90.00
#
_symmetry.space_group_name_H-M   'P 1'
#
loop_
_entity.id
_entity.type
_entity.pdbx_description
1 polymer ?
#
loop_
_entity_poly.entity_id
_entity_poly.type
_entity_poly.pdbx_seq_one_letter_code
_entity_poly.pdbx_strand_id
1 'polypeptide(L)'
;MSADDSVLARMITTIDDNTNGFRLDLMRMALSSSDASAQSLLQATLALSSFHLGRAEEALKHKVRAIKSLSESVRTESASKPTQLAACLMLCVYSVFDATDTTWNVHLQGAKTISGALTKQEQEMSCFEFISPWYNYHDTLSGYSLPAHLPGKKHRAPRIILPESDSENRKEIHIVVGESTGTLDHQRITLTAEFYRVATLLYLYQIAPDIAIPEQAVQNLVRNGFKLMDQMNPCTSPWPLFIIACNVTSDSERLKILTVLNAMIQKRRIGNYRIIKGLIQTLWKQQDLTADEVIPKKIDWRNLIDPDSCTPSFI
;
A
#
# COMPACT_ATOMS: atom_id res chain seq x y z
N MET A 1 14.90 21.94 11.76
CA MET A 1 14.13 20.99 10.92
C MET A 1 15.07 20.44 9.89
N SER A 2 15.37 19.14 9.93
CA SER A 2 16.26 18.54 8.93
C SER A 2 15.52 18.45 7.58
N ALA A 3 16.25 18.43 6.47
CA ALA A 3 15.66 18.24 5.15
C ALA A 3 14.94 16.87 5.00
N ASP A 4 15.22 15.91 5.88
CA ASP A 4 14.67 14.55 5.83
C ASP A 4 13.21 14.49 6.34
N ASP A 5 12.85 15.30 7.36
CA ASP A 5 11.51 15.29 8.00
C ASP A 5 10.38 15.77 7.06
N SER A 6 10.69 16.66 6.13
CA SER A 6 9.74 17.20 5.13
C SER A 6 9.52 16.24 3.97
N VAL A 7 10.51 15.39 3.67
CA VAL A 7 10.53 14.55 2.47
C VAL A 7 9.81 13.24 2.73
N LEU A 8 10.07 12.59 3.87
CA LEU A 8 9.46 11.30 4.25
C LEU A 8 7.93 11.36 4.38
N ALA A 9 7.43 12.38 5.07
CA ALA A 9 6.00 12.58 5.30
C ALA A 9 5.21 12.70 3.98
N ARG A 10 5.75 13.42 2.98
CA ARG A 10 5.10 13.59 1.66
C ARG A 10 5.24 12.38 0.74
N MET A 11 6.11 11.43 1.08
CA MET A 11 6.41 10.25 0.28
C MET A 11 5.51 9.07 0.61
N ILE A 12 5.26 8.82 1.89
CA ILE A 12 4.59 7.60 2.36
C ILE A 12 3.09 7.84 2.57
N THR A 13 2.69 9.06 2.97
CA THR A 13 1.29 9.40 3.19
C THR A 13 0.80 10.47 2.24
N THR A 14 -0.48 10.38 1.91
CA THR A 14 -1.24 11.36 1.13
C THR A 14 -1.60 12.60 1.95
N ILE A 15 -1.53 12.50 3.29
CA ILE A 15 -1.80 13.55 4.26
C ILE A 15 -0.48 13.95 4.92
N ASP A 16 0.02 15.14 4.60
CA ASP A 16 1.20 15.74 5.22
C ASP A 16 0.81 17.05 5.90
N ASP A 17 0.18 16.92 7.08
CA ASP A 17 -0.14 18.04 7.96
C ASP A 17 0.69 17.97 9.25
N ASN A 18 0.37 18.83 10.22
CA ASN A 18 1.04 18.88 11.51
C ASN A 18 0.71 17.70 12.43
N THR A 19 -0.12 16.75 11.99
CA THR A 19 -0.51 15.52 12.72
C THR A 19 0.19 14.28 12.15
N ASN A 20 1.07 14.46 11.17
CA ASN A 20 1.73 13.37 10.47
C ASN A 20 2.59 12.50 11.42
N GLY A 21 2.11 11.28 11.71
CA GLY A 21 2.79 10.36 12.62
C GLY A 21 4.14 9.85 12.13
N PHE A 22 4.46 9.92 10.83
CA PHE A 22 5.83 9.68 10.35
C PHE A 22 6.80 10.75 10.83
N ARG A 23 6.34 12.01 10.96
CA ARG A 23 7.15 13.11 11.48
C ARG A 23 7.13 13.16 13.01
N LEU A 24 5.96 12.99 13.61
CA LEU A 24 5.77 13.23 15.04
C LEU A 24 6.11 12.02 15.89
N ASP A 25 5.68 10.83 15.50
CA ASP A 25 5.83 9.62 16.32
C ASP A 25 7.07 8.85 15.91
N LEU A 26 7.22 8.57 14.62
CA LEU A 26 8.31 7.75 14.11
C LEU A 26 9.69 8.36 14.36
N MET A 27 9.86 9.67 14.14
CA MET A 27 11.13 10.35 14.41
C MET A 27 11.42 10.42 15.91
N ARG A 28 10.40 10.62 16.74
CA ARG A 28 10.58 10.55 18.21
C ARG A 28 11.03 9.17 18.63
N MET A 29 10.46 8.10 18.08
CA MET A 29 10.90 6.74 18.36
C MET A 29 12.36 6.53 17.95
N ALA A 30 12.72 6.92 16.73
CA ALA A 30 14.08 6.78 16.18
C ALA A 30 15.16 7.53 16.97
N LEU A 31 14.77 8.63 17.64
CA LEU A 31 15.67 9.51 18.38
C LEU A 31 15.53 9.41 19.90
N SER A 32 14.60 8.59 20.41
CA SER A 32 14.29 8.48 21.85
C SER A 32 15.38 7.79 22.65
N SER A 33 16.15 6.91 22.01
CA SER A 33 17.24 6.17 22.63
C SER A 33 18.38 5.93 21.64
N SER A 34 19.50 5.41 22.14
CA SER A 34 20.63 4.94 21.31
C SER A 34 20.70 3.41 21.25
N ASP A 35 19.60 2.72 21.58
CA ASP A 35 19.55 1.27 21.50
C ASP A 35 19.47 0.77 20.05
N ALA A 36 19.62 -0.54 19.88
CA ALA A 36 19.64 -1.16 18.56
C ALA A 36 18.31 -1.04 17.80
N SER A 37 17.14 -0.95 18.47
CA SER A 37 15.86 -0.80 17.76
C SER A 37 15.66 0.64 17.27
N ALA A 38 16.00 1.64 18.08
CA ALA A 38 15.98 3.05 17.66
C ALA A 38 16.98 3.31 16.52
N GLN A 39 18.19 2.76 16.61
CA GLN A 39 19.18 2.82 15.53
C GLN A 39 18.66 2.14 14.25
N SER A 40 18.03 0.97 14.37
CA SER A 40 17.42 0.29 13.23
C SER A 40 16.40 1.17 12.51
N LEU A 41 15.47 1.76 13.27
CA LEU A 41 14.43 2.65 12.72
C LEU A 41 15.02 3.89 12.07
N LEU A 42 16.01 4.53 12.70
CA LEU A 42 16.71 5.68 12.16
C LEU A 42 17.39 5.34 10.83
N GLN A 43 18.14 4.24 10.78
CA GLN A 43 18.85 3.81 9.57
C GLN A 43 17.86 3.43 8.45
N ALA A 44 16.74 2.77 8.75
CA ALA A 44 15.71 2.46 7.76
C ALA A 44 15.09 3.74 7.18
N THR A 45 14.88 4.74 8.03
CA THR A 45 14.39 6.06 7.61
C THR A 45 15.40 6.78 6.71
N LEU A 46 16.67 6.83 7.11
CA LEU A 46 17.75 7.43 6.31
C LEU A 46 17.96 6.70 4.98
N ALA A 47 17.74 5.38 4.94
CA ALA A 47 17.77 4.60 3.70
C ALA A 47 16.72 5.11 2.71
N LEU A 48 15.47 5.25 3.15
CA LEU A 48 14.38 5.73 2.31
C LEU A 48 14.60 7.18 1.83
N SER A 49 15.03 8.07 2.73
CA SER A 49 15.37 9.46 2.38
C SER A 49 16.50 9.52 1.34
N SER A 50 17.57 8.76 1.56
CA SER A 50 18.73 8.70 0.65
C SER A 50 18.32 8.17 -0.72
N PHE A 51 17.49 7.13 -0.77
CA PHE A 51 16.99 6.56 -2.02
C PHE A 51 16.20 7.60 -2.82
N HIS A 52 15.29 8.31 -2.15
CA HIS A 52 14.47 9.34 -2.78
C HIS A 52 15.30 10.50 -3.33
N LEU A 53 16.34 10.92 -2.60
CA LEU A 53 17.30 11.93 -3.06
C LEU A 53 18.15 11.44 -4.25
N GLY A 54 18.02 10.19 -4.67
CA GLY A 54 18.76 9.59 -5.80
C GLY A 54 20.14 9.05 -5.39
N ARG A 55 20.39 8.88 -4.09
CA ARG A 55 21.66 8.39 -3.53
C ARG A 55 21.55 6.90 -3.23
N ALA A 56 21.36 6.08 -4.27
CA ALA A 56 21.07 4.66 -4.13
C ALA A 56 22.15 3.88 -3.34
N GLU A 57 23.43 4.22 -3.51
CA GLU A 57 24.52 3.55 -2.78
C GLU A 57 24.48 3.84 -1.27
N GLU A 58 24.27 5.10 -0.88
CA GLU A 58 24.10 5.48 0.52
C GLU A 58 22.83 4.88 1.13
N ALA A 59 21.76 4.84 0.34
CA ALA A 59 20.51 4.20 0.73
C ALA A 59 20.71 2.72 1.08
N LEU A 60 21.46 1.99 0.25
CA LEU A 60 21.80 0.59 0.50
C LEU A 60 22.65 0.42 1.76
N LYS A 61 23.64 1.29 1.99
CA LYS A 61 24.46 1.28 3.23
C LYS A 61 23.59 1.44 4.48
N HIS A 62 22.66 2.39 4.44
CA HIS A 62 21.70 2.61 5.52
C HIS A 62 20.76 1.40 5.70
N LYS A 63 20.23 0.80 4.63
CA LYS A 63 19.40 -0.42 4.70
C LYS A 63 20.14 -1.57 5.40
N VAL A 64 21.40 -1.81 5.03
CA VAL A 64 22.23 -2.88 5.63
C VAL A 64 22.44 -2.64 7.13
N ARG A 65 22.73 -1.39 7.51
CA ARG A 65 22.87 -1.01 8.93
C ARG A 65 21.57 -1.21 9.69
N ALA A 66 20.44 -0.81 9.11
CA ALA A 66 19.12 -1.01 9.70
C ALA A 66 18.84 -2.49 9.98
N ILE A 67 19.06 -3.37 9.01
CA ILE A 67 18.87 -4.82 9.17
C ILE A 67 19.78 -5.39 10.27
N LYS A 68 21.05 -4.96 10.30
CA LYS A 68 22.01 -5.40 11.34
C LYS A 68 21.54 -4.99 12.74
N SER A 69 21.19 -3.72 12.91
CA SER A 69 20.69 -3.19 14.19
C SER A 69 19.35 -3.82 14.58
N LEU A 70 18.46 -4.10 13.63
CA LEU A 70 17.22 -4.82 13.88
C LEU A 70 17.50 -6.22 14.44
N SER A 71 18.40 -6.96 13.80
CA SER A 71 18.79 -8.31 14.22
C SER A 71 19.39 -8.34 15.63
N GLU A 72 20.21 -7.35 15.97
CA GLU A 72 20.73 -7.16 17.33
C GLU A 72 19.63 -6.82 18.34
N SER A 73 18.70 -5.95 17.96
CA SER A 73 17.59 -5.54 18.84
C SER A 73 16.66 -6.69 19.18
N VAL A 74 16.37 -7.59 18.23
CA VAL A 74 15.48 -8.75 18.47
C VAL A 74 16.10 -9.75 19.46
N ARG A 75 17.42 -9.76 19.59
CA ARG A 75 18.15 -10.59 20.56
C ARG A 75 18.23 -9.95 21.96
N THR A 76 17.82 -8.70 22.09
CA THR A 76 17.96 -7.91 23.30
C THR A 76 16.61 -7.78 23.99
N GLU A 77 16.45 -8.37 25.18
CA GLU A 77 15.16 -8.39 25.90
C GLU A 77 14.62 -7.00 26.25
N SER A 78 15.50 -6.03 26.47
CA SER A 78 15.12 -4.65 26.80
C SER A 78 14.76 -3.78 25.59
N ALA A 79 14.89 -4.29 24.37
CA ALA A 79 14.62 -3.51 23.17
C ALA A 79 13.10 -3.26 22.97
N SER A 80 12.77 -2.06 22.54
CA SER A 80 11.37 -1.66 22.31
C SER A 80 10.76 -2.40 21.11
N LYS A 81 9.82 -3.33 21.36
CA LYS A 81 9.08 -4.03 20.30
C LYS A 81 8.28 -3.09 19.39
N PRO A 82 7.58 -2.04 19.89
CA PRO A 82 6.97 -1.06 19.00
C PRO A 82 7.96 -0.39 18.03
N THR A 83 9.18 -0.12 18.50
CA THR A 83 10.24 0.45 17.66
C THR A 83 10.79 -0.55 16.65
N GLN A 84 10.90 -1.83 17.02
CA GLN A 84 11.22 -2.91 16.08
C GLN A 84 10.15 -3.05 15.00
N LEU A 85 8.86 -3.01 15.39
CA LEU A 85 7.72 -3.06 14.47
C LEU A 85 7.77 -1.91 13.47
N ALA A 86 7.97 -0.68 13.96
CA ALA A 86 8.14 0.50 13.12
C ALA A 86 9.34 0.38 12.15
N ALA A 87 10.47 -0.17 12.62
CA ALA A 87 11.64 -0.39 11.77
C ALA A 87 11.36 -1.43 10.67
N CYS A 88 10.66 -2.53 10.98
CA CYS A 88 10.21 -3.50 9.98
C CYS A 88 9.29 -2.85 8.93
N LEU A 89 8.34 -2.01 9.35
CA LEU A 89 7.46 -1.30 8.42
C LEU A 89 8.25 -0.31 7.55
N MET A 90 9.22 0.42 8.10
CA MET A 90 10.07 1.32 7.29
C MET A 90 10.93 0.56 6.27
N LEU A 91 11.48 -0.60 6.65
CA LEU A 91 12.21 -1.47 5.71
C LEU A 91 11.27 -2.03 4.63
N CYS A 92 10.04 -2.38 4.98
CA CYS A 92 9.01 -2.77 4.02
C CYS A 92 8.75 -1.64 3.01
N VAL A 93 8.50 -0.42 3.49
CA VAL A 93 8.31 0.76 2.64
C VAL A 93 9.52 1.01 1.75
N TYR A 94 10.75 0.93 2.28
CA TYR A 94 11.96 1.05 1.48
C TYR A 94 11.95 0.09 0.28
N SER A 95 11.70 -1.19 0.51
CA SER A 95 11.68 -2.20 -0.55
C SER A 95 10.58 -1.96 -1.60
N VAL A 96 9.47 -1.31 -1.23
CA VAL A 96 8.44 -0.90 -2.21
C VAL A 96 8.93 0.24 -3.11
N PHE A 97 9.77 1.13 -2.58
CA PHE A 97 10.35 2.23 -3.35
C PHE A 97 11.47 1.78 -4.27
N ASP A 98 12.30 0.82 -3.85
CA ASP A 98 13.37 0.26 -4.66
C ASP A 98 12.89 -0.94 -5.48
N ALA A 99 12.65 -0.75 -6.79
CA ALA A 99 12.18 -1.84 -7.67
C ALA A 99 13.12 -3.03 -7.76
N THR A 100 14.40 -2.86 -7.41
CA THR A 100 15.38 -3.94 -7.42
C THR A 100 15.34 -4.78 -6.14
N ASP A 101 14.62 -4.27 -5.13
CA ASP A 101 14.53 -4.87 -3.81
C ASP A 101 13.21 -5.62 -3.64
N THR A 102 13.28 -6.95 -3.76
CA THR A 102 12.10 -7.81 -3.70
C THR A 102 11.70 -8.23 -2.28
N THR A 103 12.31 -7.65 -1.24
CA THR A 103 12.18 -8.15 0.14
C THR A 103 11.07 -7.51 0.98
N TRP A 104 10.15 -6.75 0.38
CA TRP A 104 9.09 -6.05 1.13
C TRP A 104 8.23 -7.03 1.97
N ASN A 105 7.91 -8.20 1.40
CA ASN A 105 7.14 -9.25 2.05
C ASN A 105 7.86 -9.85 3.27
N VAL A 106 9.17 -9.99 3.21
CA VAL A 106 10.00 -10.49 4.33
C VAL A 106 9.95 -9.49 5.49
N HIS A 107 10.08 -8.19 5.20
CA HIS A 107 10.00 -7.15 6.21
C HIS A 107 8.61 -7.05 6.83
N LEU A 108 7.55 -7.15 6.01
CA LEU A 108 6.19 -7.21 6.51
C LEU A 108 5.94 -8.45 7.37
N GLN A 109 6.47 -9.61 6.99
CA GLN A 109 6.37 -10.82 7.81
C GLN A 109 7.06 -10.65 9.16
N GLY A 110 8.22 -9.98 9.21
CA GLY A 110 8.86 -9.58 10.46
C GLY A 110 7.98 -8.66 11.32
N ALA A 111 7.33 -7.67 10.70
CA ALA A 111 6.36 -6.82 11.38
C ALA A 111 5.19 -7.63 11.98
N LYS A 112 4.62 -8.58 11.22
CA LYS A 112 3.55 -9.49 11.70
C LYS A 112 3.99 -10.29 12.93
N THR A 113 5.19 -10.86 12.87
CA THR A 113 5.76 -11.64 13.98
C THR A 113 5.93 -10.79 15.24
N ILE A 114 6.48 -9.58 15.12
CA ILE A 114 6.63 -8.66 16.27
C ILE A 114 5.27 -8.22 16.79
N SER A 115 4.34 -7.86 15.90
CA SER A 115 2.99 -7.43 16.28
C SER A 115 2.26 -8.51 17.09
N GLY A 116 2.41 -9.78 16.72
CA GLY A 116 1.84 -10.91 17.47
C GLY A 116 2.49 -11.18 18.83
N ALA A 117 3.69 -10.64 19.06
CA ALA A 117 4.46 -10.80 20.31
C ALA A 117 4.38 -9.58 21.24
N LEU A 118 3.61 -8.54 20.88
CA LEU A 118 3.40 -7.37 21.74
C LEU A 118 2.59 -7.73 22.98
N THR A 119 3.03 -7.24 24.13
CA THR A 119 2.27 -7.28 25.38
C THR A 119 1.16 -6.23 25.39
N LYS A 120 0.15 -6.39 26.25
CA LYS A 120 -0.91 -5.38 26.43
C LYS A 120 -0.35 -4.00 26.77
N GLN A 121 0.66 -3.95 27.65
CA GLN A 121 1.31 -2.71 28.04
C GLN A 121 1.98 -2.01 26.83
N GLU A 122 2.61 -2.77 25.93
CA GLU A 122 3.22 -2.22 24.71
C GLU A 122 2.17 -1.74 23.70
N GLN A 123 0.99 -2.38 23.65
CA GLN A 123 -0.13 -1.99 22.79
C GLN A 123 -0.84 -0.71 23.28
N GLU A 124 -0.80 -0.42 24.58
CA GLU A 124 -1.39 0.77 25.20
C GLU A 124 -0.47 2.01 25.14
N MET A 125 0.75 1.88 24.57
CA MET A 125 1.66 3.00 24.38
C MET A 125 1.11 4.00 23.35
N SER A 126 1.32 5.30 23.57
CA SER A 126 0.81 6.36 22.68
C SER A 126 1.26 6.22 21.23
N CYS A 127 2.48 5.75 20.96
CA CYS A 127 2.97 5.52 19.61
C CYS A 127 2.12 4.50 18.81
N PHE A 128 1.36 3.65 19.51
CA PHE A 128 0.54 2.62 18.88
C PHE A 128 -0.72 3.19 18.23
N GLU A 129 -1.16 4.40 18.63
CA GLU A 129 -2.23 5.14 17.94
C GLU A 129 -1.89 5.38 16.47
N PHE A 130 -0.61 5.56 16.14
CA PHE A 130 -0.11 5.68 14.78
C PHE A 130 0.31 4.33 14.17
N ILE A 131 1.09 3.52 14.90
CA ILE A 131 1.66 2.27 14.36
C ILE A 131 0.59 1.25 14.01
N SER A 132 -0.48 1.13 14.81
CA SER A 132 -1.51 0.12 14.60
C SER A 132 -2.28 0.33 13.28
N PRO A 133 -2.86 1.51 13.00
CA PRO A 133 -3.46 1.78 11.69
C PRO A 133 -2.48 1.61 10.53
N TRP A 134 -1.23 2.04 10.70
CA TRP A 134 -0.21 1.93 9.66
C TRP A 134 0.14 0.47 9.33
N TYR A 135 0.35 -0.37 10.35
CA TYR A 135 0.53 -1.81 10.23
C TYR A 135 -0.69 -2.48 9.57
N ASN A 136 -1.90 -2.19 10.05
CA ASN A 136 -3.13 -2.79 9.54
C ASN A 136 -3.36 -2.46 8.05
N TYR A 137 -3.02 -1.24 7.63
CA TYR A 137 -3.05 -0.84 6.23
C TYR A 137 -2.09 -1.70 5.38
N HIS A 138 -0.84 -1.86 5.82
CA HIS A 138 0.17 -2.67 5.10
C HIS A 138 -0.21 -4.15 5.06
N ASP A 139 -0.67 -4.70 6.18
CA ASP A 139 -1.08 -6.09 6.28
C ASP A 139 -2.28 -6.39 5.37
N THR A 140 -3.34 -5.58 5.47
CA THR A 140 -4.55 -5.73 4.65
C THR A 140 -4.22 -5.67 3.16
N LEU A 141 -3.42 -4.68 2.73
CA LEU A 141 -3.11 -4.52 1.31
C LEU A 141 -2.16 -5.59 0.76
N SER A 142 -1.30 -6.15 1.62
CA SER A 142 -0.44 -7.27 1.22
C SER A 142 -1.25 -8.49 0.77
N GLY A 143 -2.43 -8.72 1.34
CA GLY A 143 -3.32 -9.84 0.99
C GLY A 143 -3.77 -9.83 -0.47
N TYR A 144 -3.85 -8.65 -1.10
CA TYR A 144 -4.21 -8.53 -2.52
C TYR A 144 -3.04 -8.79 -3.48
N SER A 145 -1.84 -8.98 -2.95
CA SER A 145 -0.66 -9.35 -3.76
C SER A 145 -0.54 -10.87 -3.92
N LEU A 146 -1.33 -11.63 -3.16
CA LEU A 146 -1.32 -13.10 -3.15
C LEU A 146 -2.51 -13.68 -3.95
N PRO A 147 -2.39 -14.90 -4.48
CA PRO A 147 -3.51 -15.59 -5.10
C PRO A 147 -4.66 -15.79 -4.09
N ALA A 148 -5.88 -15.45 -4.48
CA ALA A 148 -7.06 -15.70 -3.66
C ALA A 148 -7.28 -17.22 -3.54
N HIS A 149 -7.00 -17.81 -2.38
CA HIS A 149 -7.44 -19.17 -2.06
C HIS A 149 -8.95 -19.15 -1.78
N LEU A 150 -9.76 -19.23 -2.83
CA LEU A 150 -11.18 -19.50 -2.67
C LEU A 150 -11.32 -20.95 -2.20
N PRO A 151 -11.94 -21.22 -1.02
CA PRO A 151 -12.27 -22.58 -0.64
C PRO A 151 -13.09 -23.20 -1.78
N GLY A 152 -12.70 -24.41 -2.20
CA GLY A 152 -13.26 -25.07 -3.38
C GLY A 152 -14.80 -25.06 -3.39
N LYS A 153 -15.39 -25.14 -4.59
CA LYS A 153 -16.83 -25.00 -4.95
C LYS A 153 -17.87 -25.83 -4.15
N LYS A 154 -17.51 -26.44 -3.02
CA LYS A 154 -18.37 -27.30 -2.20
C LYS A 154 -19.25 -26.55 -1.20
N HIS A 155 -19.06 -25.25 -0.98
CA HIS A 155 -19.96 -24.45 -0.15
C HIS A 155 -20.73 -23.45 -1.00
N ARG A 156 -22.06 -23.44 -0.85
CA ARG A 156 -22.94 -22.40 -1.37
C ARG A 156 -22.43 -21.09 -0.76
N ALA A 157 -21.84 -20.22 -1.58
CA ALA A 157 -21.28 -18.96 -1.09
C ALA A 157 -22.39 -18.18 -0.36
N PRO A 158 -22.13 -17.67 0.86
CA PRO A 158 -23.12 -16.86 1.56
C PRO A 158 -23.53 -15.69 0.66
N ARG A 159 -24.80 -15.30 0.70
CA ARG A 159 -25.30 -14.13 -0.02
C ARG A 159 -24.54 -12.90 0.52
N ILE A 160 -23.56 -12.41 -0.25
CA ILE A 160 -22.78 -11.23 0.12
C ILE A 160 -23.70 -10.03 -0.05
N ILE A 161 -24.20 -9.48 1.05
CA ILE A 161 -24.89 -8.19 1.04
C ILE A 161 -23.80 -7.13 1.15
N LEU A 162 -23.57 -6.44 0.04
CA LEU A 162 -22.71 -5.27 0.05
C LEU A 162 -23.41 -4.14 0.81
N PRO A 163 -22.75 -3.49 1.77
CA PRO A 163 -23.32 -2.32 2.42
C PRO A 163 -23.58 -1.23 1.38
N GLU A 164 -24.75 -0.61 1.45
CA GLU A 164 -25.06 0.54 0.60
C GLU A 164 -24.07 1.67 0.93
N SER A 165 -23.67 2.40 -0.11
CA SER A 165 -22.82 3.59 0.02
C SER A 165 -23.66 4.77 0.49
N ASP A 166 -24.29 4.65 1.65
CA ASP A 166 -25.04 5.72 2.31
C ASP A 166 -24.11 6.60 3.17
N SER A 167 -24.66 7.72 3.65
CA SER A 167 -23.93 8.64 4.53
C SER A 167 -23.57 8.02 5.89
N GLU A 168 -24.27 6.97 6.32
CA GLU A 168 -24.05 6.33 7.63
C GLU A 168 -22.87 5.32 7.61
N ASN A 169 -22.63 4.68 6.47
CA ASN A 169 -21.53 3.75 6.23
C ASN A 169 -20.22 4.44 5.80
N ARG A 170 -20.26 5.72 5.43
CA ARG A 170 -19.09 6.58 5.25
C ARG A 170 -18.51 7.01 6.60
N LYS A 171 -18.02 6.04 7.37
CA LYS A 171 -17.30 6.34 8.62
C LYS A 171 -15.86 6.71 8.28
N GLU A 172 -15.56 8.01 8.23
CA GLU A 172 -14.18 8.47 8.37
C GLU A 172 -13.73 8.13 9.80
N ILE A 173 -12.72 7.26 9.94
CA ILE A 173 -12.07 7.05 11.24
C ILE A 173 -11.27 8.30 11.52
N HIS A 174 -11.89 9.26 12.21
CA HIS A 174 -11.18 10.39 12.78
C HIS A 174 -10.27 9.84 13.87
N ILE A 175 -8.98 9.76 13.59
CA ILE A 175 -7.99 9.74 14.66
C ILE A 175 -8.19 11.06 15.39
N VAL A 176 -8.67 11.03 16.63
CA VAL A 176 -8.94 12.23 17.42
C VAL A 176 -7.59 12.89 17.69
N VAL A 177 -7.27 13.93 16.92
CA VAL A 177 -6.10 14.76 17.15
C VAL A 177 -6.55 16.04 17.84
N GLY A 178 -5.84 16.42 18.91
CA GLY A 178 -6.04 17.68 19.59
C GLY A 178 -5.98 18.89 18.65
N GLU A 179 -6.67 19.96 19.06
CA GLU A 179 -6.83 21.24 18.36
C GLU A 179 -5.56 21.63 17.59
N SER A 180 -5.58 21.54 16.26
CA SER A 180 -4.43 21.96 15.46
C SER A 180 -4.79 22.49 14.07
N THR A 181 -3.99 23.45 13.63
CA THR A 181 -4.25 24.47 12.60
C THR A 181 -3.86 24.06 11.17
N GLY A 182 -3.79 22.76 10.87
CA GLY A 182 -3.58 22.25 9.51
C GLY A 182 -4.92 21.87 8.87
N THR A 183 -5.21 22.34 7.65
CA THR A 183 -6.44 21.95 6.96
C THR A 183 -6.29 20.53 6.41
N LEU A 184 -6.89 19.55 7.09
CA LEU A 184 -7.15 18.23 6.50
C LEU A 184 -7.92 18.42 5.20
N ASP A 185 -7.39 17.88 4.09
CA ASP A 185 -8.08 17.88 2.80
C ASP A 185 -9.16 16.80 2.82
N HIS A 186 -10.26 17.10 3.51
CA HIS A 186 -11.42 16.20 3.63
C HIS A 186 -11.93 15.74 2.27
N GLN A 187 -11.87 16.63 1.27
CA GLN A 187 -12.25 16.27 -0.10
C GLN A 187 -11.34 15.16 -0.63
N ARG A 188 -10.02 15.27 -0.49
CA ARG A 188 -9.07 14.23 -0.91
C ARG A 188 -9.24 12.92 -0.15
N ILE A 189 -9.53 12.98 1.16
CA ILE A 189 -9.80 11.78 1.98
C ILE A 189 -11.04 11.06 1.45
N THR A 190 -12.15 11.78 1.29
CA THR A 190 -13.40 11.23 0.75
C THR A 190 -13.20 10.66 -0.66
N LEU A 191 -12.48 11.37 -1.54
CA LEU A 191 -12.19 10.88 -2.90
C LEU A 191 -11.34 9.60 -2.88
N THR A 192 -10.34 9.54 -1.98
CA THR A 192 -9.50 8.35 -1.82
C THR A 192 -10.32 7.18 -1.33
N ALA A 193 -11.15 7.36 -0.29
CA ALA A 193 -12.01 6.32 0.24
C ALA A 193 -12.99 5.77 -0.81
N GLU A 194 -13.64 6.65 -1.58
CA GLU A 194 -14.52 6.23 -2.69
C GLU A 194 -13.75 5.49 -3.78
N PHE A 195 -12.49 5.86 -4.04
CA PHE A 195 -11.64 5.18 -5.02
C PHE A 195 -11.33 3.74 -4.59
N TYR A 196 -10.97 3.53 -3.32
CA TYR A 196 -10.81 2.19 -2.75
C TYR A 196 -12.12 1.39 -2.76
N ARG A 197 -13.26 2.04 -2.48
CA ARG A 197 -14.58 1.39 -2.53
C ARG A 197 -14.90 0.89 -3.95
N VAL A 198 -14.75 1.74 -4.96
CA VAL A 198 -14.97 1.36 -6.38
C VAL A 198 -14.07 0.20 -6.79
N ALA A 199 -12.78 0.25 -6.45
CA ALA A 199 -11.86 -0.84 -6.72
C ALA A 199 -12.23 -2.13 -5.99
N THR A 200 -12.69 -2.05 -4.74
CA THR A 200 -13.16 -3.22 -3.98
C THR A 200 -14.35 -3.89 -4.65
N LEU A 201 -15.31 -3.13 -5.16
CA LEU A 201 -16.45 -3.68 -5.91
C LEU A 201 -16.01 -4.35 -7.21
N LEU A 202 -15.07 -3.74 -7.94
CA LEU A 202 -14.49 -4.34 -9.16
C LEU A 202 -13.70 -5.62 -8.84
N TYR A 203 -12.92 -5.63 -7.76
CA TYR A 203 -12.20 -6.82 -7.31
C TYR A 203 -13.18 -7.94 -6.89
N LEU A 204 -14.25 -7.60 -6.17
CA LEU A 204 -15.27 -8.56 -5.77
C LEU A 204 -15.96 -9.19 -7.00
N TYR A 205 -16.26 -8.39 -8.02
CA TYR A 205 -16.74 -8.90 -9.32
C TYR A 205 -15.75 -9.88 -9.98
N GLN A 206 -14.43 -9.69 -9.82
CA GLN A 206 -13.44 -10.61 -10.36
C GLN A 206 -13.39 -11.95 -9.63
N ILE A 207 -13.62 -11.98 -8.31
CA ILE A 207 -13.55 -13.20 -7.50
C ILE A 207 -14.91 -13.91 -7.31
N ALA A 208 -16.02 -13.18 -7.43
CA ALA A 208 -17.38 -13.67 -7.20
C ALA A 208 -18.40 -12.99 -8.16
N PRO A 209 -18.26 -13.17 -9.49
CA PRO A 209 -19.03 -12.43 -10.50
C PRO A 209 -20.54 -12.59 -10.38
N ASP A 210 -21.04 -13.80 -10.10
CA ASP A 210 -22.48 -14.09 -10.13
C ASP A 210 -23.23 -13.74 -8.82
N ILE A 211 -22.50 -13.29 -7.80
CA ILE A 211 -23.04 -13.10 -6.44
C ILE A 211 -23.08 -11.63 -6.04
N ALA A 212 -22.11 -10.83 -6.51
CA ALA A 212 -21.88 -9.51 -5.94
C ALA A 212 -22.30 -8.33 -6.82
N ILE A 213 -22.00 -8.37 -8.14
CA ILE A 213 -22.13 -7.21 -9.02
C ILE A 213 -22.62 -7.64 -10.41
N PRO A 214 -23.74 -7.10 -10.94
CA PRO A 214 -24.17 -7.34 -12.31
C PRO A 214 -23.14 -6.86 -13.33
N GLU A 215 -22.95 -7.59 -14.42
CA GLU A 215 -21.98 -7.26 -15.47
C GLU A 215 -22.18 -5.85 -16.05
N GLN A 216 -23.43 -5.42 -16.23
CA GLN A 216 -23.75 -4.08 -16.74
C GLN A 216 -23.30 -2.95 -15.78
N ALA A 217 -23.11 -3.23 -14.49
CA ALA A 217 -22.64 -2.26 -13.51
C ALA A 217 -21.12 -2.06 -13.55
N VAL A 218 -20.35 -3.01 -14.10
CA VAL A 218 -18.87 -2.97 -14.12
C VAL A 218 -18.35 -1.75 -14.87
N GLN A 219 -18.87 -1.48 -16.06
CA GLN A 219 -18.43 -0.32 -16.86
C GLN A 219 -18.77 1.02 -16.19
N ASN A 220 -19.86 1.09 -15.42
CA ASN A 220 -20.19 2.26 -14.63
C ASN A 220 -19.21 2.45 -13.46
N LEU A 221 -18.78 1.37 -12.81
CA LEU A 221 -17.75 1.40 -11.77
C LEU A 221 -16.39 1.86 -12.34
N VAL A 222 -15.97 1.33 -13.50
CA VAL A 222 -14.75 1.76 -14.20
C VAL A 222 -14.81 3.26 -14.51
N ARG A 223 -15.91 3.75 -15.10
CA ARG A 223 -16.12 5.18 -15.39
C ARG A 223 -16.06 6.04 -14.13
N ASN A 224 -16.66 5.59 -13.03
CA ASN A 224 -16.59 6.29 -11.74
C ASN A 224 -15.16 6.31 -11.19
N GLY A 225 -14.41 5.23 -11.35
CA GLY A 225 -12.98 5.16 -11.02
C GLY A 225 -12.15 6.21 -11.75
N PHE A 226 -12.35 6.37 -13.07
CA PHE A 226 -11.69 7.44 -13.84
C PHE A 226 -12.07 8.83 -13.36
N LYS A 227 -13.35 9.10 -13.07
CA LYS A 227 -13.79 10.39 -12.53
C LYS A 227 -13.12 10.74 -11.20
N LEU A 228 -13.03 9.77 -10.28
CA LEU A 228 -12.35 9.95 -8.99
C LEU A 228 -10.85 10.20 -9.17
N MET A 229 -10.21 9.44 -10.07
CA MET A 229 -8.81 9.60 -10.42
C MET A 229 -8.50 10.99 -10.97
N ASP A 230 -9.35 11.51 -11.86
CA ASP A 230 -9.21 12.85 -12.45
C ASP A 230 -9.36 13.97 -11.39
N GLN A 231 -10.23 13.77 -10.39
CA GLN A 231 -10.46 14.75 -9.31
C GLN A 231 -9.33 14.79 -8.27
N MET A 232 -8.60 13.69 -8.05
CA MET A 232 -7.51 13.62 -7.06
C MET A 232 -6.15 14.13 -7.56
N ASN A 233 -5.99 14.31 -8.87
CA ASN A 233 -4.73 14.56 -9.59
C ASN A 233 -3.58 15.18 -8.75
N PRO A 234 -2.49 14.43 -8.41
CA PRO A 234 -2.17 13.07 -8.85
C PRO A 234 -2.81 11.97 -7.98
N CYS A 235 -3.26 10.90 -8.64
CA CYS A 235 -3.68 9.67 -7.97
C CYS A 235 -2.47 8.94 -7.36
N THR A 236 -2.53 8.65 -6.06
CA THR A 236 -1.44 8.07 -5.27
C THR A 236 -1.76 6.67 -4.72
N SER A 237 -2.90 6.10 -5.11
CA SER A 237 -3.38 4.81 -4.60
C SER A 237 -3.11 3.70 -5.63
N PRO A 238 -2.02 2.92 -5.47
CA PRO A 238 -1.58 1.97 -6.50
C PRO A 238 -2.58 0.83 -6.71
N TRP A 239 -3.17 0.31 -5.62
CA TRP A 239 -4.09 -0.82 -5.71
C TRP A 239 -5.39 -0.50 -6.45
N PRO A 240 -6.13 0.58 -6.11
CA PRO A 240 -7.33 0.90 -6.87
C PRO A 240 -7.05 1.22 -8.35
N LEU A 241 -5.94 1.90 -8.65
CA LEU A 241 -5.50 2.17 -10.02
C LEU A 241 -5.27 0.88 -10.81
N PHE A 242 -4.60 -0.09 -10.19
CA PHE A 242 -4.37 -1.41 -10.76
C PHE A 242 -5.68 -2.15 -11.04
N ILE A 243 -6.58 -2.22 -10.06
CA ILE A 243 -7.86 -2.91 -10.24
C ILE A 243 -8.70 -2.28 -11.35
N ILE A 244 -8.74 -0.95 -11.45
CA ILE A 244 -9.43 -0.27 -12.55
C ILE A 244 -8.79 -0.65 -13.89
N ALA A 245 -7.45 -0.61 -14.00
CA ALA A 245 -6.72 -0.97 -15.20
C ALA A 245 -7.03 -2.40 -15.68
N CYS A 246 -7.23 -3.35 -14.76
CA CYS A 246 -7.61 -4.72 -15.07
C CYS A 246 -9.00 -4.86 -15.71
N ASN A 247 -9.86 -3.83 -15.62
CA ASN A 247 -11.23 -3.84 -16.15
C ASN A 247 -11.43 -2.86 -17.31
N VAL A 248 -10.35 -2.25 -17.83
CA VAL A 248 -10.38 -1.34 -18.98
C VAL A 248 -10.44 -2.13 -20.28
N THR A 249 -11.29 -1.69 -21.22
CA THR A 249 -11.45 -2.32 -22.54
C THR A 249 -11.09 -1.42 -23.72
N SER A 250 -11.00 -0.10 -23.53
CA SER A 250 -10.68 0.84 -24.62
C SER A 250 -9.23 1.33 -24.60
N ASP A 251 -8.63 1.51 -25.77
CA ASP A 251 -7.26 2.03 -25.89
C ASP A 251 -7.11 3.45 -25.31
N SER A 252 -8.17 4.26 -25.40
CA SER A 252 -8.18 5.61 -24.83
C SER A 252 -8.03 5.60 -23.30
N GLU A 253 -8.67 4.64 -22.63
CA GLU A 253 -8.58 4.45 -21.19
C GLU A 253 -7.24 3.80 -20.80
N ARG A 254 -6.76 2.83 -21.59
CA ARG A 254 -5.42 2.23 -21.42
C ARG A 254 -4.33 3.32 -21.44
N LEU A 255 -4.42 4.26 -22.38
CA LEU A 255 -3.48 5.39 -22.49
C LEU A 255 -3.53 6.30 -21.25
N LYS A 256 -4.72 6.59 -20.71
CA LYS A 256 -4.87 7.38 -19.48
C LYS A 256 -4.19 6.70 -18.29
N ILE A 257 -4.43 5.41 -18.10
CA ILE A 257 -3.79 4.62 -17.03
C ILE A 257 -2.26 4.67 -17.17
N LEU A 258 -1.73 4.42 -18.38
CA LEU A 258 -0.28 4.45 -18.62
C LEU A 258 0.30 5.86 -18.34
N THR A 259 -0.43 6.92 -18.66
CA THR A 259 -0.02 8.30 -18.38
C THR A 259 0.14 8.54 -16.89
N VAL A 260 -0.83 8.09 -16.07
CA VAL A 260 -0.77 8.21 -14.60
C VAL A 260 0.39 7.39 -14.04
N LEU A 261 0.54 6.13 -14.45
CA LEU A 261 1.64 5.26 -14.00
C LEU A 261 3.02 5.86 -14.33
N ASN A 262 3.20 6.37 -15.55
CA ASN A 262 4.45 7.02 -15.97
C ASN A 262 4.74 8.27 -15.13
N ALA A 263 3.72 9.09 -14.87
CA ALA A 263 3.88 10.27 -14.02
C ALA A 263 4.31 9.89 -12.60
N MET A 264 3.78 8.81 -12.03
CA MET A 264 4.16 8.32 -10.70
C MET A 264 5.59 7.77 -10.66
N ILE A 265 5.99 6.98 -11.66
CA ILE A 265 7.36 6.46 -11.79
C ILE A 265 8.38 7.60 -11.87
N GLN A 266 8.09 8.64 -12.66
CA GLN A 266 9.00 9.76 -12.88
C GLN A 266 9.03 10.74 -11.68
N LYS A 267 7.87 11.11 -11.14
CA LYS A 267 7.77 12.17 -10.11
C LYS A 267 8.03 11.67 -8.70
N ARG A 268 7.63 10.44 -8.37
CA ARG A 268 7.72 9.89 -7.00
C ARG A 268 8.86 8.89 -6.81
N ARG A 269 9.49 8.44 -7.90
CA ARG A 269 10.58 7.44 -7.89
C ARG A 269 10.20 6.13 -7.16
N ILE A 270 8.91 5.79 -7.17
CA ILE A 270 8.42 4.56 -6.55
C ILE A 270 8.59 3.41 -7.55
N GLY A 271 9.52 2.52 -7.24
CA GLY A 271 9.88 1.38 -8.06
C GLY A 271 8.74 0.43 -8.33
N ASN A 272 7.88 0.20 -7.33
CA ASN A 272 6.71 -0.67 -7.43
C ASN A 272 5.74 -0.33 -8.58
N TYR A 273 5.61 0.95 -8.96
CA TYR A 273 4.78 1.31 -10.13
C TYR A 273 5.32 0.72 -11.45
N ARG A 274 6.62 0.41 -11.55
CA ARG A 274 7.18 -0.30 -12.70
C ARG A 274 6.70 -1.74 -12.76
N ILE A 275 6.65 -2.42 -11.61
CA ILE A 275 6.15 -3.79 -11.48
C ILE A 275 4.65 -3.82 -11.83
N ILE A 276 3.85 -2.94 -11.21
CA ILE A 276 2.41 -2.80 -11.49
C ILE A 276 2.15 -2.52 -12.98
N LYS A 277 2.89 -1.58 -13.58
CA LYS A 277 2.77 -1.27 -15.01
C LYS A 277 3.08 -2.48 -15.88
N GLY A 278 4.16 -3.22 -15.57
CA GLY A 278 4.52 -4.44 -16.28
C GLY A 278 3.40 -5.48 -16.23
N LEU A 279 2.82 -5.72 -15.06
CA LEU A 279 1.71 -6.64 -14.86
C LEU A 279 0.45 -6.24 -15.64
N ILE A 280 0.08 -4.96 -15.60
CA ILE A 280 -1.04 -4.41 -16.39
C ILE A 280 -0.82 -4.64 -17.89
N GLN A 281 0.37 -4.33 -18.39
CA GLN A 281 0.69 -4.51 -19.81
C GLN A 281 0.67 -5.98 -20.22
N THR A 282 1.16 -6.89 -19.37
CA THR A 282 1.09 -8.33 -19.62
C THR A 282 -0.35 -8.81 -19.63
N LEU A 283 -1.19 -8.35 -18.70
CA LEU A 283 -2.61 -8.66 -18.68
C LEU A 283 -3.31 -8.22 -19.98
N TRP A 284 -3.13 -6.97 -20.39
CA TRP A 284 -3.74 -6.47 -21.62
C TRP A 284 -3.27 -7.23 -22.86
N LYS A 285 -1.97 -7.56 -22.96
CA LYS A 285 -1.45 -8.40 -24.04
C LYS A 285 -2.13 -9.77 -24.09
N GLN A 286 -2.29 -10.42 -22.95
CA GLN A 286 -2.97 -11.73 -22.88
C GLN A 286 -4.45 -11.61 -23.27
N GLN A 287 -5.14 -10.56 -22.82
CA GLN A 287 -6.52 -10.29 -23.21
C GLN A 287 -6.64 -10.09 -24.73
N ASP A 288 -5.77 -9.27 -25.31
CA ASP A 288 -5.77 -8.96 -26.75
C ASP A 288 -5.48 -10.20 -27.60
N LEU A 289 -4.54 -11.06 -27.17
CA LEU A 289 -4.24 -12.33 -27.85
C LEU A 289 -5.43 -13.31 -27.85
N THR A 290 -6.31 -13.23 -26.86
CA THR A 290 -7.49 -14.10 -26.73
C THR A 290 -8.78 -13.46 -27.24
N ALA A 291 -8.73 -12.23 -27.75
CA ALA A 291 -9.93 -11.46 -28.13
C ALA A 291 -10.72 -12.09 -29.28
N ASP A 292 -10.04 -12.78 -30.19
CA ASP A 292 -10.64 -13.45 -31.36
C ASP A 292 -11.04 -14.92 -31.07
N GLU A 293 -10.85 -15.41 -29.84
CA GLU A 293 -11.28 -16.76 -29.48
C GLU A 293 -12.81 -16.87 -29.42
N VAL A 294 -13.36 -17.97 -29.94
CA VAL A 294 -14.81 -18.25 -29.98
C VAL A 294 -15.45 -18.26 -28.58
N ILE A 295 -14.67 -18.59 -27.56
CA ILE A 295 -15.08 -18.58 -26.15
C ILE A 295 -14.19 -17.57 -25.43
N PRO A 296 -14.73 -16.42 -25.01
CA PRO A 296 -13.96 -15.40 -24.29
C PRO A 296 -13.38 -15.99 -22.99
N LYS A 297 -12.05 -16.09 -22.92
CA LYS A 297 -11.37 -16.50 -21.68
C LYS A 297 -11.10 -15.29 -20.81
N LYS A 298 -11.71 -15.25 -19.63
CA LYS A 298 -11.37 -14.25 -18.61
C LYS A 298 -9.99 -14.56 -18.03
N ILE A 299 -9.00 -13.73 -18.35
CA ILE A 299 -7.65 -13.83 -17.80
C ILE A 299 -7.66 -13.36 -16.35
N ASP A 300 -7.22 -14.23 -15.44
CA ASP A 300 -6.97 -13.88 -14.05
C ASP A 300 -5.53 -13.36 -13.91
N TRP A 301 -5.39 -12.08 -13.62
CA TRP A 301 -4.09 -11.42 -13.46
C TRP A 301 -3.24 -12.02 -12.34
N ARG A 302 -3.85 -12.69 -11.35
CA ARG A 302 -3.12 -13.36 -10.26
C ARG A 302 -2.26 -14.51 -10.77
N ASN A 303 -2.67 -15.16 -11.86
CA ASN A 303 -1.91 -16.22 -12.52
C ASN A 303 -0.72 -15.67 -13.33
N LEU A 304 -0.64 -14.35 -13.52
CA LEU A 304 0.46 -13.68 -14.20
C LEU A 304 1.54 -13.20 -13.21
N ILE A 305 1.29 -13.33 -11.90
CA ILE A 305 2.27 -13.01 -10.86
C ILE A 305 3.15 -14.25 -10.68
N ASP A 306 4.42 -14.11 -11.01
CA ASP A 306 5.42 -15.11 -10.70
C ASP A 306 5.84 -14.96 -9.21
N PRO A 307 5.53 -15.96 -8.36
CA PRO A 307 5.81 -15.92 -6.93
C PRO A 307 7.30 -15.92 -6.60
N ASP A 308 8.16 -16.38 -7.52
CA ASP A 308 9.62 -16.37 -7.37
C ASP A 308 10.25 -15.07 -7.88
N SER A 309 9.43 -14.13 -8.40
CA SER A 309 9.85 -12.85 -8.96
C SER A 309 9.42 -11.63 -8.10
N CYS A 310 9.39 -10.45 -8.73
CA CYS A 310 8.90 -9.21 -8.16
C CYS A 310 7.37 -9.24 -7.94
N THR A 311 6.92 -9.74 -6.80
CA THR A 311 5.51 -9.63 -6.39
C THR A 311 5.13 -8.15 -6.25
N PRO A 312 4.06 -7.66 -6.91
CA PRO A 312 3.65 -6.27 -6.78
C PRO A 312 3.30 -5.97 -5.33
N SER A 313 3.74 -4.83 -4.82
CA SER A 313 3.25 -4.32 -3.55
C SER A 313 2.05 -3.43 -3.80
N PHE A 314 0.96 -3.66 -3.10
CA PHE A 314 -0.24 -2.82 -3.19
C PHE A 314 -0.40 -1.86 -2.02
N ILE A 315 0.65 -1.79 -1.21
CA ILE A 315 0.84 -0.92 -0.05
C ILE A 315 1.11 0.52 -0.51
#